data_AF-A0A8H7QNR9-F1
#
_entry.id   AF-A0A8H7QNR9-F1
#
_cell.length_a   1.000
_cell.length_b   1.000
_cell.length_c   1.000
_cell.angle_alpha   90.00
_cell.angle_beta   90.00
_cell.angle_gamma   90.00
#
_symmetry.space_group_name_H-M   'P 1'
#
loop_
_entity.id
_entity.type
_entity.pdbx_description
1 polymer ?
#
loop_
_entity_poly.entity_id
_entity_poly.type
_entity_poly.pdbx_seq_one_letter_code
_entity_poly.pdbx_strand_id
1 'polypeptide(L)'
;MPFGLKVPSKNTLIFSGVAGGIAGLVYSSNKYAQDARTRLAQRVSFLADRPCGVPEMPRKVTVYITAPPGDGLEKSRTWFREYVKPILVAGAVDYEIKEAKSPGQIETSVMEEIVQRRREAVEAANAESTDHEQLEHKSNTGFTSPVDMKKKKSEVVSDGILAIGRNANREVLSALGKG
;
A
#
# COMPACT_ATOMS: atom_id res chain seq x y z
N MET A 1 -57.80 3.95 24.40
CA MET A 1 -57.23 5.04 23.57
C MET A 1 -57.28 4.59 22.12
N PRO A 2 -58.08 5.21 21.23
CA PRO A 2 -58.27 4.69 19.88
C PRO A 2 -57.20 5.27 18.95
N PHE A 3 -55.99 4.69 18.95
CA PHE A 3 -55.05 4.87 17.84
C PHE A 3 -55.39 3.86 16.75
N GLY A 4 -56.49 4.10 16.04
CA GLY A 4 -56.78 3.36 14.81
C GLY A 4 -55.74 3.72 13.76
N LEU A 5 -54.82 2.80 13.49
CA LEU A 5 -53.75 2.98 12.50
C LEU A 5 -54.41 3.11 11.12
N LYS A 6 -54.58 4.36 10.68
CA LYS A 6 -55.26 4.69 9.42
C LYS A 6 -54.38 4.22 8.27
N VAL A 7 -54.93 3.44 7.34
CA VAL A 7 -54.16 2.91 6.20
C VAL A 7 -53.57 4.07 5.40
N PRO A 8 -52.30 3.95 4.95
CA PRO A 8 -51.68 4.99 4.15
C PRO A 8 -52.47 5.21 2.85
N SER A 9 -52.51 6.45 2.37
CA SER A 9 -53.15 6.77 1.10
C SER A 9 -52.44 6.05 -0.07
N LYS A 10 -53.13 5.85 -1.19
CA LYS A 10 -52.56 5.19 -2.39
C LYS A 10 -51.23 5.84 -2.82
N ASN A 11 -51.16 7.16 -2.82
CA ASN A 11 -49.97 7.90 -3.22
C ASN A 11 -48.81 7.70 -2.23
N THR A 12 -49.13 7.69 -0.92
CA THR A 12 -48.14 7.40 0.13
C THR A 12 -47.59 5.98 0.00
N LEU A 13 -48.44 5.00 -0.30
CA LEU A 13 -48.01 3.61 -0.47
C LEU A 13 -47.07 3.47 -1.67
N ILE A 14 -47.44 4.03 -2.83
CA ILE A 14 -46.61 4.00 -4.04
C ILE A 14 -45.26 4.68 -3.77
N PHE A 15 -45.28 5.85 -3.15
CA PHE A 15 -44.06 6.57 -2.78
C PHE A 15 -43.15 5.73 -1.86
N SER A 16 -43.72 5.16 -0.79
CA SER A 16 -42.96 4.34 0.16
C SER A 16 -42.39 3.07 -0.47
N GLY A 17 -43.11 2.45 -1.41
CA GLY A 17 -42.64 1.28 -2.14
C GLY A 17 -41.45 1.59 -3.05
N VAL A 18 -41.53 2.68 -3.82
CA VAL A 18 -40.43 3.11 -4.71
C VAL A 18 -39.22 3.56 -3.89
N ALA A 19 -39.44 4.40 -2.86
CA ALA A 19 -38.37 4.85 -1.97
C ALA A 19 -37.70 3.68 -1.23
N GLY A 20 -38.49 2.73 -0.73
CA GLY A 20 -38.01 1.52 -0.08
C GLY A 20 -37.23 0.61 -1.03
N GLY A 21 -37.68 0.47 -2.29
CA GLY A 21 -36.97 -0.28 -3.32
C GLY A 21 -35.58 0.30 -3.62
N ILE A 22 -35.49 1.62 -3.82
CA ILE A 22 -34.20 2.30 -4.08
C ILE A 22 -33.29 2.20 -2.85
N ALA A 23 -33.82 2.46 -1.65
CA ALA A 23 -33.06 2.37 -0.41
C ALA A 23 -32.53 0.95 -0.16
N GLY A 24 -33.36 -0.08 -0.41
CA GLY A 24 -32.98 -1.48 -0.28
C GLY A 24 -31.86 -1.86 -1.26
N LEU A 25 -31.89 -1.35 -2.50
CA LEU A 25 -30.84 -1.61 -3.48
C LEU A 25 -29.50 -1.00 -3.06
N VAL A 26 -29.50 0.25 -2.60
CA VAL A 26 -28.28 0.92 -2.12
C VAL A 26 -27.73 0.24 -0.87
N TYR A 27 -28.59 -0.09 0.09
CA TYR A 27 -28.20 -0.78 1.31
C TYR A 27 -27.58 -2.15 1.02
N SER A 28 -28.24 -2.97 0.20
CA SER A 28 -27.74 -4.29 -0.15
C SER A 28 -26.40 -4.23 -0.88
N SER A 29 -26.24 -3.30 -1.83
CA SER A 29 -24.96 -3.08 -2.54
C SER A 29 -23.81 -2.78 -1.57
N ASN A 30 -24.02 -1.84 -0.64
CA ASN A 30 -23.01 -1.48 0.35
C ASN A 30 -22.68 -2.64 1.29
N LYS A 31 -23.71 -3.39 1.72
CA LYS A 31 -23.56 -4.55 2.60
C LYS A 31 -22.77 -5.66 1.92
N TYR A 32 -23.07 -5.97 0.66
CA TYR A 32 -22.29 -6.95 -0.12
C TYR A 32 -20.84 -6.50 -0.36
N ALA A 33 -20.61 -5.20 -0.60
CA ALA A 33 -19.26 -4.66 -0.73
C ALA A 33 -18.46 -4.82 0.57
N GLN A 34 -19.08 -4.53 1.73
CA GLN A 34 -18.47 -4.70 3.05
C GLN A 34 -18.19 -6.18 3.37
N ASP A 35 -19.13 -7.07 3.09
CA ASP A 35 -18.98 -8.51 3.28
C ASP A 35 -17.82 -9.05 2.42
N ALA A 36 -17.72 -8.60 1.16
CA ALA A 36 -16.64 -9.00 0.26
C ALA A 36 -15.26 -8.57 0.76
N ARG A 37 -15.12 -7.33 1.24
CA ARG A 37 -13.87 -6.81 1.83
C ARG A 37 -13.48 -7.61 3.07
N THR A 38 -14.43 -7.84 3.98
CA THR A 38 -14.21 -8.60 5.21
C THR A 38 -13.77 -10.03 4.90
N ARG A 39 -14.42 -10.69 3.94
CA ARG A 39 -14.06 -12.03 3.48
C ARG A 39 -12.63 -12.09 2.93
N LEU A 40 -12.20 -11.08 2.18
CA LEU A 40 -10.83 -11.01 1.65
C LEU A 40 -9.81 -10.77 2.78
N ALA A 41 -10.11 -9.87 3.71
CA ALA A 41 -9.26 -9.64 4.88
C ALA A 41 -9.11 -10.91 5.75
N GLN A 42 -10.20 -11.62 6.00
CA GLN A 42 -10.18 -12.89 6.73
C GLN A 42 -9.31 -13.94 6.03
N ARG A 43 -9.33 -14.00 4.69
CA ARG A 43 -8.48 -14.94 3.94
C ARG A 43 -7.00 -14.71 4.12
N VAL A 44 -6.54 -13.49 4.40
CA VAL A 44 -5.12 -13.18 4.59
C VAL A 44 -4.71 -13.11 6.06
N SER A 45 -5.68 -13.11 6.98
CA SER A 45 -5.43 -12.96 8.43
C SER A 45 -4.43 -13.96 9.00
N PHE A 46 -4.43 -15.20 8.52
CA PHE A 46 -3.49 -16.24 8.97
C PHE A 46 -2.02 -15.89 8.73
N LEU A 47 -1.71 -14.95 7.83
CA LEU A 47 -0.33 -14.52 7.57
C LEU A 47 0.21 -13.67 8.73
N ALA A 48 -0.65 -12.93 9.42
CA ALA A 48 -0.26 -12.09 10.55
C ALA A 48 0.11 -12.92 11.80
N ASP A 49 -0.50 -14.09 11.97
CA ASP A 49 -0.28 -14.96 13.14
C ASP A 49 1.04 -15.75 13.06
N ARG A 50 1.71 -15.76 11.90
CA ARG A 50 2.97 -16.49 11.74
C ARG A 50 4.09 -15.77 12.48
N PRO A 51 4.84 -16.47 13.35
CA PRO A 51 5.96 -15.84 14.05
C PRO A 51 7.04 -15.43 13.04
N CYS A 52 7.57 -14.22 13.22
CA CYS A 52 8.73 -13.71 12.48
C CYS A 52 10.02 -14.21 13.15
N GLY A 53 11.05 -14.56 12.39
CA GLY A 53 12.35 -14.90 12.95
C GLY A 53 12.95 -13.73 13.75
N VAL A 54 13.78 -14.01 14.75
CA VAL A 54 14.46 -12.98 15.57
C VAL A 54 15.26 -11.95 14.74
N PRO A 55 16.01 -12.35 13.69
CA PRO A 55 16.70 -11.38 12.83
C PRO A 55 15.82 -10.85 11.69
N GLU A 56 14.62 -11.37 11.51
CA GLU A 56 13.75 -11.02 10.38
C GLU A 56 12.88 -9.81 10.73
N MET A 57 12.89 -8.81 9.85
CA MET A 57 11.99 -7.67 9.94
C MET A 57 10.67 -8.00 9.23
N PRO A 58 9.51 -7.50 9.70
CA PRO A 58 8.26 -7.61 8.96
C PRO A 58 8.39 -7.02 7.55
N ARG A 59 7.65 -7.61 6.60
CA ARG A 59 7.66 -7.20 5.20
C ARG A 59 7.07 -5.80 5.04
N LYS A 60 7.78 -4.96 4.28
CA LYS A 60 7.32 -3.61 3.91
C LYS A 60 7.08 -3.49 2.40
N VAL A 61 5.93 -2.96 2.00
CA VAL A 61 5.59 -2.72 0.59
C VAL A 61 5.47 -1.24 0.25
N THR A 62 5.94 -0.86 -0.94
CA THR A 62 5.79 0.50 -1.45
C THR A 62 4.57 0.56 -2.36
N VAL A 63 3.60 1.40 -2.01
CA VAL A 63 2.32 1.55 -2.70
C VAL A 63 2.33 2.83 -3.54
N TYR A 64 2.26 2.68 -4.85
CA TYR A 64 2.16 3.78 -5.80
C TYR A 64 0.71 4.08 -6.12
N ILE A 65 0.30 5.33 -5.85
CA ILE A 65 -1.06 5.82 -6.11
C ILE A 65 -0.98 7.01 -7.06
N THR A 66 -1.81 6.98 -8.10
CA THR A 66 -1.97 8.09 -9.04
C THR A 66 -3.41 8.59 -9.03
N ALA A 67 -3.59 9.87 -9.36
CA ALA A 67 -4.92 10.40 -9.61
C ALA A 67 -5.56 9.71 -10.84
N PRO A 68 -6.88 9.45 -10.83
CA PRO A 68 -7.60 9.05 -12.04
C PRO A 68 -7.47 10.18 -13.09
N PRO A 69 -7.51 9.85 -14.39
CA PRO A 69 -7.44 10.89 -15.43
C PRO A 69 -8.64 11.83 -15.31
N GLY A 70 -8.37 13.14 -15.28
CA GLY A 70 -9.41 14.17 -15.17
C GLY A 70 -9.99 14.34 -13.77
N ASP A 71 -9.41 13.72 -12.74
CA ASP A 71 -9.85 13.79 -11.36
C ASP A 71 -8.68 14.07 -10.40
N GLY A 72 -8.99 14.25 -9.12
CA GLY A 72 -8.00 14.43 -8.07
C GLY A 72 -7.52 13.12 -7.43
N LEU A 73 -6.44 13.24 -6.66
CA LEU A 73 -5.84 12.13 -5.91
C LEU A 73 -6.76 11.58 -4.79
N GLU A 74 -7.74 12.37 -4.34
CA GLU A 74 -8.65 12.00 -3.25
C GLU A 74 -9.47 10.74 -3.52
N LYS A 75 -9.90 10.52 -4.76
CA LYS A 75 -10.63 9.28 -5.10
C LYS A 75 -9.74 8.06 -4.96
N SER A 76 -8.51 8.13 -5.46
CA SER A 76 -7.55 7.03 -5.35
C SER A 76 -7.16 6.75 -3.89
N ARG A 77 -6.99 7.80 -3.07
CA ARG A 77 -6.79 7.67 -1.61
C ARG A 77 -7.96 6.98 -0.93
N THR A 78 -9.18 7.37 -1.28
CA THR A 78 -10.41 6.78 -0.73
C THR A 78 -10.49 5.30 -1.07
N TRP A 79 -10.25 4.93 -2.34
CA TRP A 79 -10.26 3.54 -2.77
C TRP A 79 -9.15 2.71 -2.12
N PHE A 80 -7.95 3.27 -1.96
CA PHE A 80 -6.88 2.59 -1.22
C PHE A 80 -7.31 2.30 0.23
N ARG A 81 -7.83 3.30 0.93
CA ARG A 81 -8.28 3.18 2.33
C ARG A 81 -9.40 2.16 2.47
N GLU A 82 -10.31 2.10 1.51
CA GLU A 82 -11.52 1.28 1.59
C GLU A 82 -11.28 -0.17 1.17
N TYR A 83 -10.47 -0.42 0.13
CA TYR A 83 -10.33 -1.75 -0.47
C TYR A 83 -8.99 -2.43 -0.22
N VAL A 84 -7.90 -1.67 -0.17
CA VAL A 84 -6.54 -2.25 -0.14
C VAL A 84 -5.96 -2.26 1.27
N LYS A 85 -6.04 -1.13 1.98
CA LYS A 85 -5.57 -0.98 3.35
C LYS A 85 -6.06 -2.11 4.28
N PRO A 86 -7.36 -2.49 4.33
CA PRO A 86 -7.80 -3.54 5.26
C PRO A 86 -7.14 -4.90 4.98
N ILE A 87 -6.76 -5.18 3.73
CA ILE A 87 -6.07 -6.43 3.36
C ILE A 87 -4.62 -6.41 3.88
N LEU A 88 -3.90 -5.29 3.67
CA LEU A 88 -2.53 -5.14 4.16
C LEU A 88 -2.46 -5.18 5.69
N VAL A 89 -3.40 -4.51 6.35
CA VAL A 89 -3.50 -4.50 7.82
C VAL A 89 -3.84 -5.88 8.37
N ALA A 90 -4.79 -6.61 7.75
CA ALA A 90 -5.13 -7.97 8.18
C ALA A 90 -3.95 -8.95 8.01
N GLY A 91 -3.06 -8.72 7.05
CA GLY A 91 -1.84 -9.50 6.86
C GLY A 91 -0.61 -9.01 7.63
N ALA A 92 -0.75 -8.00 8.51
CA ALA A 92 0.36 -7.36 9.23
C ALA A 92 1.52 -6.90 8.32
N VAL A 93 1.19 -6.39 7.13
CA VAL A 93 2.17 -5.89 6.15
C VAL A 93 2.30 -4.37 6.29
N ASP A 94 3.51 -3.91 6.59
CA ASP A 94 3.82 -2.49 6.63
C ASP A 94 3.82 -1.90 5.22
N TYR A 95 3.34 -0.67 5.06
CA TYR A 95 3.27 -0.05 3.75
C TYR A 95 3.69 1.42 3.78
N GLU A 96 4.32 1.85 2.69
CA GLU A 96 4.66 3.24 2.43
C GLU A 96 3.92 3.72 1.18
N ILE A 97 3.26 4.86 1.26
CA ILE A 97 2.46 5.38 0.14
C ILE A 97 3.28 6.46 -0.58
N LYS A 98 3.50 6.25 -1.88
CA LYS A 98 4.07 7.24 -2.79
C LYS A 98 2.98 7.72 -3.74
N GLU A 99 2.70 9.01 -3.67
CA GLU A 99 1.58 9.63 -4.38
C GLU A 99 2.07 10.49 -5.52
N ALA A 100 1.45 10.33 -6.69
CA ALA A 100 1.69 11.16 -7.86
C ALA A 100 0.45 11.97 -8.22
N LYS A 101 0.66 13.28 -8.38
CA LYS A 101 -0.39 14.21 -8.82
C LYS A 101 -0.46 14.31 -10.33
N SER A 102 0.69 14.23 -10.99
CA SER A 102 0.81 14.36 -12.45
C SER A 102 1.22 13.03 -13.08
N PRO A 103 0.77 12.74 -14.32
CA PRO A 103 1.23 11.58 -15.05
C PRO A 103 2.75 11.66 -15.28
N GLY A 104 3.43 10.52 -15.21
CA GLY A 104 4.88 10.39 -15.39
C GLY A 104 5.71 10.57 -14.10
N GLN A 105 5.13 11.13 -13.03
CA GLN A 105 5.86 11.27 -11.76
C GLN A 105 6.20 9.92 -11.12
N ILE A 106 5.34 8.92 -11.26
CA ILE A 106 5.62 7.58 -10.72
C ILE A 106 6.77 6.94 -11.50
N GLU A 107 6.76 7.10 -12.83
CA GLU A 107 7.82 6.56 -13.68
C GLU A 107 9.19 7.13 -13.27
N THR A 108 9.28 8.45 -13.12
CA THR A 108 10.53 9.11 -12.69
C THR A 108 10.94 8.67 -11.28
N SER A 109 10.03 8.63 -10.31
CA SER A 109 10.33 8.18 -8.94
C SER A 109 10.88 6.75 -8.91
N VAL A 110 10.26 5.84 -9.65
CA VAL A 110 10.71 4.44 -9.72
C VAL A 110 12.07 4.34 -10.40
N MET A 111 12.29 5.09 -11.49
CA MET A 111 13.59 5.14 -12.16
C MET A 111 14.69 5.69 -11.24
N GLU A 112 14.41 6.78 -10.52
CA GLU A 112 15.34 7.36 -9.55
C GLU A 112 15.69 6.36 -8.44
N GLU A 113 14.71 5.62 -7.92
CA GLU A 113 14.94 4.54 -6.94
C GLU A 113 15.80 3.40 -7.49
N ILE A 114 15.57 2.99 -8.74
CA ILE A 114 16.37 1.95 -9.40
C ILE A 114 17.81 2.43 -9.60
N VAL A 115 17.99 3.66 -10.09
CA VAL A 115 19.32 4.25 -10.32
C VAL A 115 20.05 4.43 -8.99
N GLN A 116 19.36 4.91 -7.96
CA GLN A 116 19.92 5.09 -6.62
C GLN A 116 20.37 3.75 -6.02
N ARG A 117 19.52 2.72 -6.07
CA ARG A 117 19.86 1.37 -5.61
C ARG A 117 21.05 0.78 -6.36
N ARG A 118 21.19 1.05 -7.66
CA ARG A 118 22.35 0.63 -8.45
C ARG A 118 23.63 1.33 -8.04
N ARG A 119 23.56 2.64 -7.76
CA ARG A 119 24.72 3.42 -7.27
C ARG A 119 25.18 2.91 -5.91
N GLU A 120 24.25 2.71 -4.99
CA GLU A 120 24.51 2.18 -3.65
C GLU A 120 25.14 0.78 -3.71
N ALA A 121 24.66 -0.10 -4.61
CA ALA A 121 25.26 -1.41 -4.83
C ALA A 121 26.70 -1.34 -5.36
N VAL A 122 27.00 -0.41 -6.25
CA VAL A 122 28.36 -0.19 -6.76
C VAL A 122 29.27 0.39 -5.67
N GLU A 123 28.78 1.35 -4.88
CA GLU A 123 29.51 1.93 -3.75
C GLU A 123 29.83 0.89 -2.67
N ALA A 124 28.87 0.02 -2.34
CA ALA A 124 29.06 -1.09 -1.41
C ALA A 124 30.12 -2.08 -1.93
N ALA A 125 30.07 -2.46 -3.20
CA ALA A 125 31.05 -3.36 -3.80
C ALA A 125 32.48 -2.76 -3.80
N ASN A 126 32.61 -1.46 -4.05
CA ASN A 126 33.91 -0.76 -4.01
C ASN A 126 34.45 -0.63 -2.58
N ALA A 127 33.58 -0.39 -1.59
CA ALA A 127 33.96 -0.32 -0.18
C ALA A 127 34.54 -1.67 0.32
N GLU A 128 33.86 -2.78 0.00
CA GLU A 128 34.33 -4.13 0.36
C GLU A 128 35.69 -4.47 -0.27
N SER A 129 35.96 -4.01 -1.51
CA SER A 129 37.26 -4.20 -2.15
C SER A 129 38.40 -3.38 -1.51
N THR A 130 38.09 -2.20 -0.96
CA THR A 130 39.09 -1.34 -0.30
C THR A 130 39.42 -1.84 1.11
N ASP A 131 38.44 -2.45 1.79
CA ASP A 131 38.63 -3.05 3.11
C ASP A 131 39.56 -4.28 3.05
N HIS A 132 39.53 -5.05 1.96
CA HIS A 132 40.49 -6.16 1.75
C HIS A 132 41.95 -5.70 1.57
N GLU A 133 42.21 -4.50 1.03
CA GLU A 133 43.57 -3.91 0.97
C GLU A 133 44.00 -3.24 2.29
N GLN A 134 43.07 -2.89 3.19
CA GLN A 134 43.38 -2.22 4.47
C GLN A 134 43.39 -3.15 5.69
N LEU A 135 42.88 -4.38 5.56
CA LEU A 135 42.87 -5.40 6.63
C LEU A 135 44.26 -5.93 7.01
N GLU A 136 45.30 -5.69 6.21
CA GLU A 136 46.68 -6.06 6.60
C GLU A 136 47.31 -5.07 7.61
N HIS A 137 46.72 -3.90 7.87
CA HIS A 137 47.39 -2.86 8.68
C HIS A 137 46.60 -2.21 9.84
N LYS A 138 45.38 -2.65 10.19
CA LYS A 138 44.69 -2.11 11.38
C LYS A 138 44.26 -3.15 12.41
N SER A 139 44.94 -3.11 13.54
CA SER A 139 44.72 -3.85 14.77
C SER A 139 43.37 -3.55 15.46
N ASN A 140 42.72 -4.62 15.92
CA ASN A 140 41.78 -4.75 17.05
C ASN A 140 41.37 -3.47 17.80
N THR A 141 40.31 -2.80 17.35
CA THR A 141 39.36 -2.12 18.24
C THR A 141 37.94 -2.37 17.74
N GLY A 142 37.23 -3.30 18.40
CA GLY A 142 35.87 -3.74 18.03
C GLY A 142 34.77 -2.75 18.44
N PHE A 143 34.87 -1.48 18.04
CA PHE A 143 33.80 -0.50 18.27
C PHE A 143 33.29 0.06 16.95
N THR A 144 32.15 -0.48 16.49
CA THR A 144 31.41 0.08 15.36
C THR A 144 30.73 1.36 15.83
N SER A 145 30.88 2.49 15.13
CA SER A 145 30.25 3.73 15.56
C SER A 145 28.70 3.61 15.47
N PRO A 146 27.93 4.21 16.42
CA PRO A 146 26.46 4.18 16.36
C PRO A 146 25.87 4.93 15.15
N VAL A 147 26.69 5.66 14.40
CA VAL A 147 26.30 6.35 13.16
C VAL A 147 26.19 5.37 11.99
N ASP A 148 27.09 4.40 11.90
CA ASP A 148 27.11 3.39 10.83
C ASP A 148 25.94 2.41 10.99
N MET A 149 25.59 2.06 12.24
CA MET A 149 24.40 1.26 12.54
C MET A 149 23.08 1.97 12.18
N LYS A 150 23.05 3.32 12.21
CA LYS A 150 21.86 4.10 11.82
C LYS A 150 21.65 4.10 10.30
N LYS A 151 22.72 4.25 9.51
CA LYS A 151 22.64 4.22 8.04
C LYS A 151 22.14 2.87 7.52
N LYS A 152 22.63 1.76 8.10
CA LYS A 152 22.23 0.40 7.69
C LYS A 152 20.79 0.03 8.11
N LYS A 153 20.23 0.71 9.12
CA LYS A 153 18.86 0.48 9.63
C LYS A 153 17.79 1.32 8.91
N SER A 154 18.18 2.38 8.20
CA SER A 154 17.24 3.24 7.44
C SER A 154 16.91 2.72 6.04
N GLU A 155 17.69 1.79 5.49
CA GLU A 155 17.32 1.06 4.28
C GLU A 155 16.31 -0.04 4.63
N VAL A 156 15.08 0.36 4.94
CA VAL A 156 13.97 -0.59 4.86
C VAL A 156 13.72 -0.81 3.37
N VAL A 157 14.49 -1.70 2.78
CA VAL A 157 14.30 -2.19 1.41
C VAL A 157 12.87 -2.70 1.34
N SER A 158 12.02 -1.97 0.62
CA SER A 158 10.66 -2.44 0.38
C SER A 158 10.73 -3.71 -0.46
N ASP A 159 10.28 -4.83 0.10
CA ASP A 159 10.31 -6.16 -0.52
C ASP A 159 9.40 -6.28 -1.74
N GLY A 160 8.44 -5.36 -1.88
CA GLY A 160 7.46 -5.40 -2.95
C GLY A 160 6.92 -4.04 -3.37
N ILE A 161 6.47 -3.98 -4.61
CA ILE A 161 5.85 -2.81 -5.23
C ILE A 161 4.37 -3.11 -5.47
N LEU A 162 3.49 -2.21 -5.03
CA LEU A 162 2.05 -2.28 -5.26
C LEU A 162 1.59 -1.05 -6.05
N ALA A 163 1.21 -1.23 -7.32
CA ALA A 163 0.71 -0.15 -8.16
C ALA A 163 -0.82 -0.13 -8.21
N ILE A 164 -1.44 0.98 -7.80
CA ILE A 164 -2.90 1.10 -7.73
C ILE A 164 -3.43 1.94 -8.89
N GLY A 165 -4.23 1.29 -9.75
CA GLY A 165 -4.86 1.91 -10.91
C GLY A 165 -4.05 1.70 -12.20
N ARG A 166 -4.73 1.86 -13.35
CA ARG A 166 -4.16 1.57 -14.68
C ARG A 166 -2.94 2.44 -14.99
N ASN A 167 -3.00 3.73 -14.69
CA ASN A 167 -1.93 4.66 -14.99
C ASN A 167 -0.69 4.37 -14.13
N ALA A 168 -0.86 4.14 -12.83
CA ALA A 168 0.24 3.79 -11.93
C ALA A 168 0.90 2.50 -12.38
N ASN A 169 0.13 1.45 -12.69
CA ASN A 169 0.69 0.18 -13.16
C ASN A 169 1.47 0.35 -14.47
N ARG A 170 0.93 1.11 -15.44
CA ARG A 170 1.63 1.40 -16.69
C ARG A 170 2.96 2.13 -16.45
N GLU A 171 2.98 3.14 -15.59
CA GLU A 171 4.18 3.93 -15.29
C GLU A 171 5.23 3.11 -14.55
N VAL A 172 4.83 2.31 -13.55
CA VAL A 172 5.73 1.39 -12.85
C VAL A 172 6.34 0.37 -13.81
N LEU A 173 5.53 -0.25 -14.67
CA LEU A 173 6.03 -1.22 -15.65
C LEU A 173 6.94 -0.58 -16.69
N SER A 174 6.62 0.64 -17.16
CA SER A 174 7.49 1.40 -18.07
C SER A 174 8.84 1.72 -17.42
N ALA A 175 8.83 2.16 -16.16
CA ALA A 175 10.05 2.44 -15.42
C ALA A 175 10.91 1.18 -15.24
N LEU A 176 10.29 0.06 -14.85
CA LEU A 176 10.97 -1.23 -14.69
C LEU A 176 11.54 -1.77 -16.01
N GLY A 177 10.89 -1.50 -17.15
CA GLY A 177 11.40 -1.90 -18.46
C GLY A 177 12.53 -1.02 -18.98
N LYS A 178 12.59 0.24 -18.56
CA LYS A 178 13.64 1.21 -18.96
C LYS A 178 14.85 1.20 -18.04
N GLY A 179 14.63 0.92 -16.76
CA GLY A 179 15.66 0.84 -15.73
C GLY A 179 16.40 -0.46 -15.87
#